data_AF-A0A543PZM6-F1
#
_entry.id   AF-A0A543PZM6-F1
#
_cell.length_a   1.000
_cell.length_b   1.000
_cell.length_c   1.000
_cell.angle_alpha   90.00
_cell.angle_beta   90.00
_cell.angle_gamma   90.00
#
_symmetry.space_group_name_H-M   'P 1'
#
loop_
_entity.id
_entity.type
_entity.pdbx_description
1 polymer ?
#
loop_
_entity_poly.entity_id
_entity_poly.type
_entity_poly.pdbx_seq_one_letter_code
_entity_poly.pdbx_strand_id
1 'polypeptide(L)'
;MSTNIPHKNITDTLATLPDDQRYRAADRWRVHQLREALIQKPSFWKRLRLFLTLVGPGILVMIADNDAGGVITYAQTGATYGIGFFIPFLLLMVPVAYVVQEMTVRLGAVTGRGHAEMIWGRYGAFWGVFSLFDLVVANILTLVTEFIGVTVGMKVFGVPPIWSAMGGFAVVAGVLLFLRYHTWERAALWIAVGNLVFVPLAIAAHPHWGQVAAALGNWHIPAGIAVGGFLYVILANLGTTIAP
;
A
#
# COMPACT_ATOMS: atom_id res chain seq x y z
N MET A 1 6.00 44.02 7.75
CA MET A 1 7.47 43.95 7.74
C MET A 1 7.88 43.10 6.55
N SER A 2 8.32 43.73 5.47
CA SER A 2 8.66 43.10 4.20
C SER A 2 10.01 42.39 4.33
N THR A 3 10.03 41.09 4.58
CA THR A 3 11.25 40.29 4.49
C THR A 3 11.57 40.06 3.02
N ASN A 4 12.47 40.90 2.51
CA ASN A 4 13.08 40.80 1.19
C ASN A 4 13.98 39.56 1.18
N ILE A 5 13.43 38.39 0.84
CA ILE A 5 14.20 37.16 0.68
C ILE A 5 14.98 37.33 -0.64
N PRO A 6 16.33 37.31 -0.61
CA PRO A 6 17.10 37.46 -1.82
C PRO A 6 16.75 36.33 -2.80
N HIS A 7 16.44 36.69 -4.05
CA HIS A 7 16.29 35.78 -5.19
C HIS A 7 17.63 35.10 -5.50
N LYS A 8 18.14 34.27 -4.59
CA LYS A 8 19.16 33.29 -4.94
C LYS A 8 18.45 32.22 -5.76
N ASN A 9 18.88 32.01 -6.99
CA ASN A 9 18.28 31.03 -7.88
C ASN A 9 18.22 29.68 -7.15
N ILE A 10 17.01 29.20 -6.87
CA ILE A 10 16.82 27.99 -6.06
C ILE A 10 17.43 26.77 -6.75
N THR A 11 17.55 26.79 -8.08
CA THR A 11 18.33 25.83 -8.87
C THR A 11 19.79 25.74 -8.40
N ASP A 12 20.44 26.86 -8.11
CA ASP A 12 21.83 26.88 -7.63
C ASP A 12 21.92 26.41 -6.18
N THR A 13 20.86 26.61 -5.40
CA THR A 13 20.80 26.19 -3.99
C THR A 13 20.52 24.69 -3.87
N LEU A 14 19.59 24.16 -4.69
CA LEU A 14 19.36 22.74 -4.86
C LEU A 14 20.64 22.06 -5.36
N ALA A 15 21.38 22.66 -6.29
CA ALA A 15 22.63 22.12 -6.83
C ALA A 15 23.78 21.97 -5.82
N THR A 16 23.63 22.42 -4.56
CA THR A 16 24.63 22.29 -3.50
C THR A 16 24.27 21.27 -2.41
N LEU A 17 23.03 20.77 -2.40
CA LEU A 17 22.55 19.85 -1.38
C LEU A 17 23.00 18.41 -1.66
N PRO A 18 23.10 17.53 -0.65
CA PRO A 18 23.13 16.08 -0.84
C PRO A 18 21.90 15.58 -1.62
N ASP A 19 22.02 14.50 -2.38
CA ASP A 19 20.95 14.03 -3.30
C ASP A 19 19.60 13.82 -2.58
N ASP A 20 19.59 13.21 -1.39
CA ASP A 20 18.40 12.99 -0.56
C ASP A 20 17.70 14.30 -0.14
N GLN A 21 18.49 15.33 0.18
CA GLN A 21 17.99 16.66 0.56
C GLN A 21 17.46 17.41 -0.67
N ARG A 22 18.06 17.23 -1.85
CA ARG A 22 17.59 17.87 -3.10
C ARG A 22 16.20 17.44 -3.49
N TYR A 23 15.91 16.14 -3.49
CA TYR A 23 14.59 15.65 -3.92
C TYR A 23 13.50 16.11 -2.96
N ARG A 24 13.76 16.07 -1.64
CA ARG A 24 12.83 16.59 -0.63
C ARG A 24 12.59 18.10 -0.75
N ALA A 25 13.65 18.86 -1.01
CA ALA A 25 13.55 20.31 -1.21
C ALA A 25 12.84 20.67 -2.52
N ALA A 26 13.11 19.96 -3.60
CA ALA A 26 12.47 20.14 -4.90
C ALA A 26 10.96 19.81 -4.85
N ASP A 27 10.58 18.77 -4.12
CA ASP A 27 9.18 18.38 -3.99
C ASP A 27 8.37 19.40 -3.17
N ARG A 28 8.92 19.86 -2.03
CA ARG A 28 8.35 20.96 -1.23
C ARG A 28 8.20 22.24 -2.06
N TRP A 29 9.19 22.55 -2.90
CA TRP A 29 9.16 23.71 -3.79
C TRP A 29 8.06 23.61 -4.85
N ARG A 30 7.85 22.41 -5.41
CA ARG A 30 6.79 22.15 -6.40
C ARG A 30 5.40 22.34 -5.81
N VAL A 31 5.17 21.86 -4.58
CA VAL A 31 3.92 22.09 -3.84
C VAL A 31 3.71 23.58 -3.55
N HIS A 32 4.77 24.29 -3.15
CA HIS A 32 4.72 25.74 -2.92
C HIS A 32 4.32 26.52 -4.17
N GLN A 33 4.95 26.24 -5.32
CA GLN A 33 4.60 26.86 -6.60
C GLN A 33 3.16 26.59 -7.02
N LEU A 34 2.68 25.35 -6.87
CA LEU A 34 1.30 25.00 -7.20
C LEU A 34 0.29 25.74 -6.30
N ARG A 35 0.62 25.91 -5.01
CA ARG A 35 -0.18 26.67 -4.06
C ARG A 35 -0.21 28.16 -4.40
N GLU A 36 0.94 28.78 -4.69
CA GLU A 36 1.01 30.19 -5.11
C GLU A 36 0.28 30.44 -6.44
N ALA A 37 0.45 29.53 -7.41
CA ALA A 37 -0.23 29.61 -8.70
C ALA A 37 -1.76 29.48 -8.60
N LEU A 38 -2.25 28.86 -7.52
CA LEU A 38 -3.68 28.77 -7.18
C LEU A 38 -4.21 30.01 -6.49
N ILE A 39 -3.42 30.63 -5.62
CA ILE A 39 -3.75 31.90 -4.95
C ILE A 39 -3.85 33.02 -5.99
N GLN A 40 -2.97 33.04 -6.99
CA GLN A 40 -3.00 34.05 -8.05
C GLN A 40 -4.15 33.86 -9.05
N LYS A 41 -4.40 32.62 -9.49
CA LYS A 41 -5.50 32.30 -10.43
C LYS A 41 -6.12 30.93 -10.08
N PRO A 42 -7.26 30.89 -9.38
CA PRO A 42 -7.93 29.64 -9.07
C PRO A 42 -8.42 28.98 -10.36
N SER A 43 -7.98 27.75 -10.60
CA SER A 43 -8.40 26.93 -11.73
C SER A 43 -8.62 25.50 -11.24
N PHE A 44 -9.71 24.88 -11.69
CA PHE A 44 -10.04 23.49 -11.37
C PHE A 44 -8.86 22.55 -11.66
N TRP A 45 -8.22 22.69 -12.83
CA TRP A 45 -7.07 21.87 -13.22
C TRP A 45 -5.84 22.04 -12.32
N LYS A 46 -5.60 23.25 -11.82
CA LYS A 46 -4.51 23.50 -10.87
C LYS A 46 -4.83 22.91 -9.48
N ARG A 47 -6.09 22.96 -9.05
CA ARG A 47 -6.55 22.35 -7.79
C ARG A 47 -6.43 20.83 -7.88
N LEU A 48 -6.84 20.26 -9.01
CA LEU A 48 -6.70 18.84 -9.29
C LEU A 48 -5.22 18.41 -9.29
N ARG A 49 -4.33 19.16 -9.96
CA ARG A 49 -2.88 18.85 -9.93
C ARG A 49 -2.27 18.91 -8.53
N LEU A 50 -2.63 19.92 -7.73
CA LEU A 50 -2.19 20.01 -6.34
C LEU A 50 -2.72 18.84 -5.52
N PHE A 51 -4.00 18.50 -5.68
CA PHE A 51 -4.63 17.34 -5.03
C PHE A 51 -3.94 16.03 -5.41
N LEU A 52 -3.71 15.75 -6.70
CA LEU A 52 -2.97 14.55 -7.14
C LEU A 52 -1.53 14.51 -6.60
N THR A 53 -0.86 15.66 -6.47
CA THR A 53 0.50 15.71 -5.92
C THR A 53 0.51 15.36 -4.42
N LEU A 54 -0.52 15.77 -3.67
CA LEU A 54 -0.66 15.49 -2.24
C LEU A 54 -1.20 14.09 -1.94
N VAL A 55 -2.12 13.61 -2.77
CA VAL A 55 -2.81 12.32 -2.59
C VAL A 55 -2.04 11.16 -3.23
N GLY A 56 -1.22 11.44 -4.24
CA GLY A 56 -0.44 10.45 -4.98
C GLY A 56 0.37 9.49 -4.09
N PRO A 57 1.16 9.98 -3.13
CA PRO A 57 1.91 9.10 -2.22
C PRO A 57 1.01 8.20 -1.36
N GLY A 58 -0.12 8.73 -0.86
CA GLY A 58 -1.05 7.96 -0.02
C GLY A 58 -1.79 6.86 -0.79
N ILE A 59 -2.29 7.17 -2.00
CA ILE A 59 -2.93 6.16 -2.86
C ILE A 59 -1.90 5.09 -3.28
N LEU A 60 -0.68 5.51 -3.58
CA LEU A 60 0.36 4.56 -3.94
C LEU A 60 0.66 3.57 -2.81
N VAL A 61 0.79 4.07 -1.59
CA VAL A 61 0.99 3.21 -0.40
C VAL A 61 -0.19 2.27 -0.21
N MET A 62 -1.44 2.73 -0.39
CA MET A 62 -2.61 1.86 -0.35
C MET A 62 -2.61 0.77 -1.42
N ILE A 63 -2.16 1.07 -2.64
CA ILE A 63 -2.06 0.05 -3.72
C ILE A 63 -0.91 -0.93 -3.43
N ALA A 64 0.17 -0.44 -2.83
CA ALA A 64 1.31 -1.24 -2.41
C ALA A 64 1.01 -2.15 -1.20
N ASP A 65 -0.04 -1.86 -0.43
CA ASP A 65 -0.50 -2.67 0.72
C ASP A 65 -1.10 -4.03 0.33
N ASN A 66 -1.13 -4.36 -0.97
CA ASN A 66 -1.54 -5.67 -1.46
C ASN A 66 -0.33 -6.61 -1.52
N ASP A 67 -0.14 -7.37 -0.44
CA ASP A 67 0.86 -8.43 -0.35
C ASP A 67 0.35 -9.75 -0.95
N ALA A 68 1.26 -10.68 -1.20
CA ALA A 68 0.90 -12.01 -1.70
C ALA A 68 -0.05 -12.76 -0.75
N GLY A 69 0.09 -12.55 0.57
CA GLY A 69 -0.77 -13.15 1.59
C GLY A 69 -2.22 -12.70 1.45
N GLY A 70 -2.46 -11.39 1.30
CA GLY A 70 -3.76 -10.81 1.04
C GLY A 70 -4.38 -11.36 -0.25
N VAL A 71 -3.64 -11.29 -1.37
CA VAL A 71 -4.13 -11.79 -2.67
C VAL A 71 -4.55 -13.26 -2.60
N ILE A 72 -3.74 -14.13 -1.98
CA ILE A 72 -4.06 -15.56 -1.84
C ILE A 72 -5.30 -15.75 -0.95
N THR A 73 -5.41 -15.00 0.14
CA THR A 73 -6.56 -15.07 1.06
C THR A 73 -7.84 -14.62 0.37
N TYR A 74 -7.80 -13.54 -0.40
CA TYR A 74 -8.91 -13.06 -1.20
C TYR A 74 -9.31 -14.08 -2.27
N ALA A 75 -8.35 -14.65 -2.99
CA ALA A 75 -8.61 -15.69 -3.98
C ALA A 75 -9.24 -16.95 -3.36
N GLN A 76 -8.73 -17.40 -2.20
CA GLN A 76 -9.30 -18.53 -1.46
C GLN A 76 -10.72 -18.25 -0.99
N THR A 77 -10.98 -17.03 -0.51
CA THR A 77 -12.32 -16.61 -0.07
C THR A 77 -13.30 -16.63 -1.23
N GLY A 78 -12.95 -16.01 -2.36
CA GLY A 78 -13.78 -16.01 -3.57
C GLY A 78 -14.03 -17.40 -4.12
N ALA A 79 -13.02 -18.28 -4.12
CA ALA A 79 -13.14 -19.64 -4.62
C ALA A 79 -13.99 -20.55 -3.71
N THR A 80 -13.88 -20.39 -2.40
CA THR A 80 -14.53 -21.29 -1.43
C THR A 80 -15.94 -20.83 -1.05
N TYR A 81 -16.16 -19.51 -0.90
CA TYR A 81 -17.41 -18.93 -0.41
C TYR A 81 -18.23 -18.25 -1.52
N GLY A 82 -17.68 -18.18 -2.74
CA GLY A 82 -18.33 -17.58 -3.88
C GLY A 82 -18.41 -16.06 -3.83
N ILE A 83 -18.81 -15.47 -4.97
CA ILE A 83 -18.91 -14.02 -5.14
C ILE A 83 -19.99 -13.36 -4.25
N GLY A 84 -21.00 -14.14 -3.83
CA GLY A 84 -22.12 -13.69 -2.99
C GLY A 84 -21.72 -13.29 -1.57
N PHE A 85 -20.67 -13.89 -1.03
CA PHE A 85 -20.08 -13.49 0.24
C PHE A 85 -18.84 -12.61 0.04
N PHE A 86 -17.97 -12.98 -0.91
CA PHE A 86 -16.69 -12.32 -1.14
C PHE A 86 -16.82 -10.82 -1.46
N ILE A 87 -17.65 -10.45 -2.45
CA ILE A 87 -17.72 -9.07 -2.92
C ILE A 87 -18.28 -8.13 -1.83
N PRO A 88 -19.41 -8.45 -1.20
CA PRO A 88 -19.97 -7.55 -0.20
C PRO A 88 -19.11 -7.46 1.07
N PHE A 89 -18.48 -8.57 1.47
CA PHE A 89 -17.59 -8.60 2.62
C PHE A 89 -16.35 -7.73 2.39
N LEU A 90 -15.67 -7.83 1.24
CA LEU A 90 -14.54 -6.95 0.93
C LEU A 90 -14.96 -5.49 0.79
N LEU A 91 -16.13 -5.22 0.21
CA LEU A 91 -16.65 -3.85 0.10
C LEU A 91 -16.93 -3.24 1.49
N LEU A 92 -17.37 -4.05 2.46
CA LEU A 92 -17.50 -3.64 3.86
C LEU A 92 -16.15 -3.33 4.51
N MET A 93 -15.06 -3.98 4.08
CA MET A 93 -13.72 -3.72 4.61
C MET A 93 -13.07 -2.45 4.08
N VAL A 94 -13.47 -1.96 2.89
CA VAL A 94 -12.98 -0.69 2.32
C VAL A 94 -13.09 0.50 3.28
N PRO A 95 -14.26 0.82 3.87
CA PRO A 95 -14.37 1.93 4.81
C PRO A 95 -13.57 1.70 6.10
N VAL A 96 -13.43 0.45 6.56
CA VAL A 96 -12.63 0.13 7.74
C VAL A 96 -11.15 0.43 7.46
N ALA A 97 -10.62 -0.10 6.34
CA ALA A 97 -9.25 0.17 5.91
C ALA A 97 -9.01 1.66 5.72
N TYR A 98 -9.93 2.37 5.06
CA TYR A 98 -9.83 3.80 4.83
C TYR A 98 -9.74 4.59 6.15
N VAL A 99 -10.58 4.29 7.13
CA VAL A 99 -10.56 4.98 8.43
C VAL A 99 -9.24 4.73 9.15
N VAL A 100 -8.73 3.50 9.16
CA VAL A 100 -7.44 3.19 9.79
C VAL A 100 -6.30 3.94 9.10
N GLN A 101 -6.23 3.89 7.77
CA GLN A 101 -5.19 4.56 7.00
C GLN A 101 -5.25 6.09 7.14
N GLU A 102 -6.45 6.67 7.11
CA GLU A 102 -6.64 8.11 7.31
C GLU A 102 -6.19 8.55 8.70
N MET A 103 -6.50 7.78 9.74
CA MET A 103 -6.05 8.07 11.10
C MET A 103 -4.53 8.02 11.22
N THR A 104 -3.89 7.00 10.64
CA THR A 104 -2.42 6.86 10.63
C THR A 104 -1.75 8.03 9.92
N VAL A 105 -2.23 8.39 8.73
CA VAL A 105 -1.71 9.53 7.96
C VAL A 105 -1.95 10.85 8.69
N ARG A 106 -3.14 11.06 9.24
CA ARG A 106 -3.48 12.27 10.00
C ARG A 106 -2.59 12.42 11.23
N LEU A 107 -2.35 11.33 11.95
CA LEU A 107 -1.49 11.32 13.12
C LEU A 107 -0.05 11.71 12.74
N GLY A 108 0.51 11.11 11.70
CA GLY A 108 1.84 11.46 11.19
C GLY A 108 1.93 12.91 10.68
N ALA A 109 0.91 13.38 9.97
CA ALA A 109 0.87 14.74 9.41
C ALA A 109 0.76 15.83 10.48
N VAL A 110 0.00 15.61 11.55
CA VAL A 110 -0.21 16.59 12.62
C VAL A 110 0.96 16.61 13.61
N THR A 111 1.50 15.45 13.96
CA THR A 111 2.57 15.35 14.98
C THR A 111 3.96 15.54 14.42
N GLY A 112 4.17 15.29 13.12
CA GLY A 112 5.48 15.27 12.48
C GLY A 112 6.39 14.16 12.99
N ARG A 113 5.84 13.17 13.72
CA ARG A 113 6.55 12.05 14.34
C ARG A 113 6.01 10.72 13.83
N GLY A 114 6.86 9.70 13.83
CA GLY A 114 6.47 8.35 13.45
C GLY A 114 5.61 7.67 14.51
N HIS A 115 4.77 6.70 14.10
CA HIS A 115 3.89 5.96 15.01
C HIS A 115 4.66 5.31 16.17
N ALA A 116 5.83 4.72 15.88
CA ALA A 116 6.69 4.14 16.92
C ALA A 116 7.14 5.20 17.95
N GLU A 117 7.62 6.37 17.51
CA GLU A 117 8.07 7.43 18.42
C GLU A 117 6.95 7.89 19.37
N MET A 118 5.71 7.93 18.88
CA MET A 118 4.55 8.28 19.69
C MET A 118 4.22 7.23 20.75
N ILE A 119 4.36 5.93 20.42
CA ILE A 119 4.17 4.86 21.39
C ILE A 119 5.20 4.99 22.52
N TRP A 120 6.47 5.17 22.15
CA TRP A 120 7.56 5.34 23.12
C TRP A 120 7.36 6.57 24.00
N GLY A 121 6.94 7.69 23.42
CA GLY A 121 6.71 8.94 24.16
C GLY A 121 5.48 8.92 25.07
N ARG A 122 4.41 8.22 24.69
CA ARG A 122 3.12 8.22 25.43
C ARG A 122 2.98 7.06 26.41
N TYR A 123 3.42 5.87 26.01
CA TYR A 123 3.22 4.62 26.75
C TYR A 123 4.53 4.08 27.37
N GLY A 124 5.68 4.66 27.02
CA GLY A 124 6.98 4.30 27.58
C GLY A 124 7.68 3.17 26.84
N ALA A 125 8.89 2.83 27.32
CA ALA A 125 9.81 1.93 26.63
C ALA A 125 9.28 0.49 26.49
N PHE A 126 8.55 -0.03 27.49
CA PHE A 126 8.01 -1.39 27.43
C PHE A 126 7.06 -1.59 26.24
N TRP A 127 6.06 -0.71 26.11
CA TRP A 127 5.09 -0.76 25.00
C TRP A 127 5.75 -0.42 23.66
N GLY A 128 6.76 0.44 23.67
CA GLY A 128 7.58 0.74 22.51
C GLY A 128 8.36 -0.48 21.97
N VAL A 129 8.98 -1.27 22.86
CA VAL A 129 9.68 -2.50 22.50
C VAL A 129 8.70 -3.59 22.07
N PHE A 130 7.56 -3.73 22.75
CA PHE A 130 6.51 -4.68 22.37
C PHE A 130 6.01 -4.41 20.95
N SER A 131 5.69 -3.15 20.63
CA SER A 131 5.25 -2.76 19.28
C SER A 131 6.34 -2.99 18.23
N LEU A 132 7.61 -2.72 18.56
CA LEU A 132 8.72 -3.00 17.64
C LEU A 132 8.87 -4.51 17.37
N PHE A 133 8.76 -5.34 18.41
CA PHE A 133 8.84 -6.79 18.27
C PHE A 133 7.67 -7.32 17.42
N ASP A 134 6.46 -6.87 17.69
CA ASP A 134 5.26 -7.22 16.92
C ASP A 134 5.42 -6.86 15.44
N LEU A 135 5.88 -5.63 15.15
CA LEU A 135 6.18 -5.19 13.79
C LEU A 135 7.23 -6.06 13.10
N VAL A 136 8.29 -6.46 13.80
CA VAL A 136 9.33 -7.34 13.24
C VAL A 136 8.76 -8.72 12.91
N VAL A 137 7.97 -9.30 13.81
CA VAL A 137 7.33 -10.60 13.58
C VAL A 137 6.37 -10.51 12.39
N ALA A 138 5.50 -9.51 12.35
CA ALA A 138 4.57 -9.29 11.24
C ALA A 138 5.30 -9.18 9.90
N ASN A 139 6.35 -8.36 9.82
CA ASN A 139 7.14 -8.21 8.58
C ASN A 139 7.85 -9.50 8.16
N ILE A 140 8.34 -10.32 9.09
CA ILE A 140 8.92 -11.64 8.77
C ILE A 140 7.84 -12.56 8.19
N LEU A 141 6.65 -12.56 8.79
CA LEU A 141 5.53 -13.36 8.29
C LEU A 141 5.09 -12.90 6.90
N THR A 142 5.01 -11.58 6.65
CA THR A 142 4.74 -11.01 5.32
C THR A 142 5.83 -11.38 4.33
N LEU A 143 7.11 -11.35 4.71
CA LEU A 143 8.18 -11.79 3.83
C LEU A 143 8.02 -13.27 3.45
N VAL A 144 7.65 -14.13 4.41
CA VAL A 144 7.36 -15.55 4.13
C VAL A 144 6.19 -15.70 3.15
N THR A 145 5.10 -14.94 3.31
CA THR A 145 3.97 -15.00 2.38
C THR A 145 4.34 -14.50 0.99
N GLU A 146 5.20 -13.49 0.87
CA GLU A 146 5.75 -13.04 -0.42
C GLU A 146 6.52 -14.15 -1.14
N PHE A 147 7.38 -14.89 -0.43
CA PHE A 147 8.07 -16.05 -1.00
C PHE A 147 7.10 -17.16 -1.42
N ILE A 148 6.06 -17.41 -0.63
CA ILE A 148 4.98 -18.35 -1.01
C ILE A 148 4.31 -17.87 -2.30
N GLY A 149 3.97 -16.58 -2.40
CA GLY A 149 3.41 -15.96 -3.59
C GLY A 149 4.27 -16.17 -4.84
N VAL A 150 5.58 -15.93 -4.73
CA VAL A 150 6.53 -16.19 -5.82
C VAL A 150 6.52 -17.66 -6.23
N THR A 151 6.55 -18.60 -5.28
CA THR A 151 6.52 -20.04 -5.61
C THR A 151 5.22 -20.46 -6.29
N VAL A 152 4.08 -19.97 -5.82
CA VAL A 152 2.75 -20.26 -6.39
C VAL A 152 2.63 -19.67 -7.79
N GLY A 153 3.07 -18.43 -7.99
CA GLY A 153 3.08 -17.79 -9.32
C GLY A 153 4.00 -18.51 -10.31
N MET A 154 5.22 -18.86 -9.89
CA MET A 154 6.19 -19.55 -10.73
C MET A 154 5.80 -21.00 -11.06
N LYS A 155 4.97 -21.63 -10.21
CA LYS A 155 4.41 -22.95 -10.48
C LYS A 155 3.54 -22.98 -11.73
N VAL A 156 2.89 -21.88 -12.09
CA VAL A 156 2.11 -21.75 -13.34
C VAL A 156 3.00 -21.92 -14.58
N PHE A 157 4.27 -21.52 -14.49
CA PHE A 157 5.27 -21.69 -15.55
C PHE A 157 6.02 -23.03 -15.49
N GLY A 158 5.61 -23.94 -14.58
CA GLY A 158 6.24 -25.25 -14.40
C GLY A 158 7.60 -25.20 -13.67
N VAL A 159 7.95 -24.09 -13.03
CA VAL A 159 9.23 -23.95 -12.31
C VAL A 159 9.13 -24.60 -10.92
N PRO A 160 10.09 -25.45 -10.52
CA PRO A 160 10.06 -26.09 -9.21
C PRO A 160 10.18 -25.07 -8.06
N PRO A 161 9.51 -25.29 -6.91
CA PRO A 161 9.47 -24.33 -5.80
C PRO A 161 10.83 -23.89 -5.29
N ILE A 162 11.81 -24.80 -5.26
CA ILE A 162 13.17 -24.50 -4.79
C ILE A 162 13.85 -23.43 -5.64
N TRP A 163 13.73 -23.54 -6.96
CA TRP A 163 14.32 -22.59 -7.90
C TRP A 163 13.58 -21.25 -7.86
N SER A 164 12.27 -21.26 -7.68
CA SER A 164 11.46 -20.06 -7.50
C SER A 164 11.86 -19.29 -6.23
N ALA A 165 12.03 -19.99 -5.11
CA ALA A 165 12.45 -19.39 -3.84
C ALA A 165 13.89 -18.83 -3.92
N MET A 166 14.82 -19.60 -4.48
CA MET A 166 16.20 -19.14 -4.69
C MET A 166 16.27 -17.93 -5.62
N GLY A 167 15.48 -17.93 -6.70
CA GLY A 167 15.37 -16.80 -7.62
C GLY A 167 14.81 -15.55 -6.93
N GLY A 168 13.72 -15.69 -6.18
CA GLY A 168 13.16 -14.59 -5.38
C GLY A 168 14.18 -14.03 -4.39
N PHE A 169 14.92 -14.90 -3.70
CA PHE A 169 15.96 -14.48 -2.75
C PHE A 169 17.09 -13.75 -3.45
N ALA A 170 17.56 -14.24 -4.61
CA ALA A 170 18.60 -13.60 -5.39
C ALA A 170 18.15 -12.21 -5.88
N VAL A 171 16.89 -12.05 -6.28
CA VAL A 171 16.33 -10.74 -6.65
C VAL A 171 16.31 -9.80 -5.45
N VAL A 172 15.76 -10.22 -4.32
CA VAL A 172 15.70 -9.39 -3.09
C VAL A 172 17.10 -9.01 -2.62
N ALA A 173 18.03 -9.98 -2.55
CA ALA A 173 19.41 -9.73 -2.16
C ALA A 173 20.13 -8.80 -3.15
N GLY A 174 19.90 -8.98 -4.46
CA GLY A 174 20.46 -8.10 -5.48
C GLY A 174 19.93 -6.67 -5.36
N VAL A 175 18.64 -6.50 -5.10
CA VAL A 175 18.05 -5.18 -4.84
C VAL A 175 18.68 -4.56 -3.59
N LEU A 176 18.85 -5.31 -2.51
CA LEU A 176 19.44 -4.81 -1.27
C LEU A 176 20.91 -4.40 -1.42
N LEU A 177 21.70 -5.16 -2.19
CA LEU A 177 23.14 -4.95 -2.33
C LEU A 177 23.50 -3.88 -3.37
N PHE A 178 22.72 -3.76 -4.45
CA PHE A 178 23.14 -2.98 -5.62
C PHE A 178 22.24 -1.77 -5.92
N LEU A 179 21.02 -1.71 -5.39
CA LEU A 179 20.07 -0.67 -5.78
C LEU A 179 20.23 0.61 -4.93
N ARG A 180 20.50 1.73 -5.60
CA ARG A 180 20.49 3.06 -4.97
C ARG A 180 19.06 3.46 -4.60
N TYR A 181 18.91 4.21 -3.51
CA TYR A 181 17.63 4.61 -2.92
C TYR A 181 16.61 5.18 -3.93
N HIS A 182 17.04 6.05 -4.85
CA HIS A 182 16.13 6.66 -5.83
C HIS A 182 15.62 5.69 -6.90
N THR A 183 16.43 4.71 -7.29
CA THR A 183 16.02 3.67 -8.25
C THR A 183 15.03 2.71 -7.58
N TRP A 184 15.19 2.47 -6.27
CA TRP A 184 14.29 1.65 -5.47
C TRP A 184 12.89 2.25 -5.37
N GLU A 185 12.77 3.55 -5.06
CA GLU A 185 11.46 4.22 -4.97
C GLU A 185 10.68 4.11 -6.29
N ARG A 186 11.37 4.35 -7.41
CA ARG A 186 10.74 4.22 -8.74
C ARG A 186 10.41 2.78 -9.11
N ALA A 187 11.23 1.81 -8.71
CA ALA A 187 10.95 0.40 -8.93
C ALA A 187 9.74 -0.07 -8.10
N ALA A 188 9.66 0.33 -6.82
CA ALA A 188 8.53 0.04 -5.95
C ALA A 188 7.22 0.64 -6.51
N LEU A 189 7.28 1.87 -7.02
CA LEU A 189 6.19 2.51 -7.77
C LEU A 189 5.69 1.67 -8.94
N TRP A 190 6.61 1.15 -9.76
CA TRP A 190 6.25 0.32 -10.91
C TRP A 190 5.67 -1.04 -10.50
N ILE A 191 6.19 -1.66 -9.44
CA ILE A 191 5.65 -2.90 -8.88
C ILE A 191 4.23 -2.67 -8.33
N ALA A 192 4.00 -1.57 -7.61
CA ALA A 192 2.68 -1.20 -7.12
C ALA A 192 1.70 -0.95 -8.27
N VAL A 193 2.12 -0.26 -9.35
CA VAL A 193 1.31 -0.13 -10.58
C VAL A 193 1.06 -1.50 -11.22
N GLY A 194 2.00 -2.44 -11.10
CA GLY A 194 1.85 -3.83 -11.53
C GLY A 194 0.64 -4.54 -10.91
N ASN A 195 0.22 -4.19 -9.69
CA ASN A 195 -1.01 -4.73 -9.09
C ASN A 195 -2.27 -4.40 -9.89
N LEU A 196 -2.24 -3.38 -10.76
CA LEU A 196 -3.35 -3.11 -11.68
C LEU A 196 -3.58 -4.24 -12.69
N VAL A 197 -2.67 -5.22 -12.82
CA VAL A 197 -2.87 -6.42 -13.65
C VAL A 197 -4.12 -7.22 -13.23
N PHE A 198 -4.54 -7.13 -11.96
CA PHE A 198 -5.76 -7.79 -11.49
C PHE A 198 -7.04 -7.23 -12.16
N VAL A 199 -7.03 -5.97 -12.63
CA VAL A 199 -8.17 -5.36 -13.33
C VAL A 199 -8.46 -6.05 -14.67
N PRO A 200 -7.52 -6.14 -15.64
CA PRO A 200 -7.77 -6.87 -16.88
C PRO A 200 -7.96 -8.37 -16.63
N LEU A 201 -7.31 -8.98 -15.63
CA LEU A 201 -7.55 -10.38 -15.22
C LEU A 201 -9.01 -10.59 -14.79
N ALA A 202 -9.56 -9.69 -13.98
CA ALA A 202 -10.96 -9.77 -13.54
C ALA A 202 -11.95 -9.62 -14.70
N ILE A 203 -11.65 -8.78 -15.70
CA ILE A 203 -12.47 -8.63 -16.90
C ILE A 203 -12.36 -9.88 -17.80
N ALA A 204 -11.14 -10.40 -17.99
CA ALA A 204 -10.86 -11.58 -18.78
C ALA A 204 -11.44 -12.88 -18.18
N ALA A 205 -11.71 -12.89 -16.87
CA ALA A 205 -12.44 -13.97 -16.22
C ALA A 205 -13.92 -14.06 -16.64
N HIS A 206 -14.40 -13.14 -17.48
CA HIS A 206 -15.77 -13.06 -17.99
C HIS A 206 -16.85 -13.23 -16.90
N PRO A 207 -16.84 -12.39 -15.85
CA PRO A 207 -17.79 -12.51 -14.76
C PRO A 207 -19.22 -12.21 -15.25
N HIS A 208 -20.19 -12.97 -14.74
CA HIS A 208 -21.59 -12.66 -14.95
C HIS A 208 -21.98 -11.43 -14.13
N TRP A 209 -21.95 -10.25 -14.76
CA TRP A 209 -22.24 -8.96 -14.11
C TRP A 209 -23.59 -8.91 -13.39
N GLY A 210 -24.60 -9.64 -13.89
CA GLY A 210 -25.89 -9.77 -13.21
C GLY A 210 -25.79 -10.47 -11.85
N GLN A 211 -24.92 -11.47 -11.72
CA GLN A 211 -24.67 -12.16 -10.44
C GLN A 211 -23.84 -11.29 -9.50
N VAL A 212 -22.88 -10.52 -10.03
CA VAL A 212 -22.10 -9.55 -9.25
C VAL A 212 -22.99 -8.46 -8.66
N ALA A 213 -23.92 -7.91 -9.47
CA ALA A 213 -24.88 -6.93 -8.99
C ALA A 213 -25.86 -7.53 -7.98
N ALA A 214 -26.34 -8.76 -8.22
CA ALA A 214 -27.20 -9.47 -7.28
C ALA A 214 -26.50 -9.77 -5.95
N ALA A 215 -25.19 -10.09 -5.96
CA ALA A 215 -24.40 -10.34 -4.77
C ALA A 215 -24.34 -9.13 -3.84
N LEU A 216 -24.33 -7.91 -4.37
CA LEU A 216 -24.35 -6.68 -3.56
C LEU A 216 -25.64 -6.53 -2.74
N GLY A 217 -26.77 -6.99 -3.27
CA GLY A 217 -28.07 -6.93 -2.59
C GLY A 217 -28.41 -8.18 -1.77
N ASN A 218 -27.94 -9.35 -2.21
CA ASN A 218 -28.26 -10.64 -1.61
C ASN A 218 -26.97 -11.33 -1.16
N TRP A 219 -26.59 -11.10 0.09
CA TRP A 219 -25.47 -11.79 0.72
C TRP A 219 -25.82 -13.27 0.85
N HIS A 220 -25.12 -14.11 0.11
CA HIS A 220 -25.36 -15.55 0.13
C HIS A 220 -24.11 -16.27 0.58
N ILE A 221 -24.23 -16.96 1.71
CA ILE A 221 -23.21 -17.87 2.23
C ILE A 221 -23.64 -19.28 1.80
N PRO A 222 -22.79 -20.05 1.10
CA PRO A 222 -23.13 -21.41 0.69
C PRO A 222 -23.57 -22.26 1.90
N ALA A 223 -24.62 -23.06 1.72
CA ALA A 223 -25.13 -23.93 2.77
C ALA A 223 -24.14 -25.08 3.07
N GLY A 224 -24.04 -25.50 4.34
CA GLY A 224 -23.20 -26.63 4.77
C GLY A 224 -21.75 -26.29 5.11
N ILE A 225 -21.42 -25.00 5.25
CA ILE A 225 -20.09 -24.56 5.62
C ILE A 225 -19.83 -24.79 7.11
N ALA A 226 -18.66 -25.37 7.42
CA ALA A 226 -18.19 -25.48 8.79
C ALA A 226 -17.90 -24.09 9.38
N VAL A 227 -18.54 -23.77 10.51
CA VAL A 227 -18.42 -22.47 11.21
C VAL A 227 -16.95 -22.11 11.46
N GLY A 228 -16.11 -23.08 11.83
CA GLY A 228 -14.68 -22.85 12.07
C GLY A 228 -13.92 -22.36 10.84
N GLY A 229 -14.16 -22.95 9.66
CA GLY A 229 -13.52 -22.50 8.42
C GLY A 229 -14.00 -21.11 8.00
N PHE A 230 -15.29 -20.81 8.18
CA PHE A 230 -15.84 -19.49 7.91
C PHE A 230 -15.24 -18.40 8.80
N LEU A 231 -15.15 -18.65 10.11
CA LEU A 231 -14.52 -17.73 11.06
C LEU A 231 -13.04 -17.52 10.74
N TYR A 232 -12.31 -18.59 10.38
CA TYR A 232 -10.92 -18.49 9.96
C TYR A 232 -10.77 -17.54 8.77
N VAL A 233 -11.60 -17.68 7.73
CA VAL A 233 -11.52 -16.83 6.54
C VAL A 233 -11.91 -15.39 6.83
N ILE A 234 -12.91 -15.15 7.69
CA ILE A 234 -13.23 -13.78 8.12
C ILE A 234 -12.03 -13.15 8.84
N LEU A 235 -11.44 -13.85 9.80
CA LEU A 235 -10.30 -13.36 10.56
C LEU A 235 -9.08 -13.15 9.68
N ALA A 236 -8.83 -14.06 8.74
CA ALA A 236 -7.73 -13.94 7.78
C ALA A 236 -7.88 -12.70 6.91
N ASN A 237 -9.05 -12.50 6.27
CA ASN A 237 -9.29 -11.32 5.45
C ASN A 237 -9.26 -10.02 6.25
N LEU A 238 -9.79 -10.02 7.48
CA LEU A 238 -9.70 -8.86 8.38
C LEU A 238 -8.24 -8.53 8.68
N GLY A 239 -7.45 -9.53 9.02
CA GLY A 239 -6.03 -9.38 9.32
C GLY A 239 -5.22 -8.88 8.13
N THR A 240 -5.48 -9.38 6.92
CA THR A 240 -4.75 -8.93 5.71
C THR A 240 -5.20 -7.56 5.20
N THR A 241 -6.33 -7.01 5.68
CA THR A 241 -6.81 -5.70 5.24
C THR A 241 -6.19 -4.54 6.03
N ILE A 242 -5.63 -4.82 7.21
CA ILE A 242 -4.97 -3.81 8.04
C ILE A 242 -3.55 -4.30 8.32
N ALA A 243 -2.61 -3.87 7.49
CA ALA A 243 -1.20 -4.08 7.76
C ALA A 243 -0.73 -3.21 8.95
N PRO A 244 0.09 -3.75 9.87
CA PRO A 244 0.62 -3.03 11.03
C PRO A 244 1.67 -1.96 10.71
#